data_AF-A0AAU7ZCC9-F1
#
_entry.id   AF-A0AAU7ZCC9-F1
#
_cell.length_a   1.000
_cell.length_b   1.000
_cell.length_c   1.000
_cell.angle_alpha   90.00
_cell.angle_beta   90.00
_cell.angle_gamma   90.00
#
_symmetry.space_group_name_H-M   'P 1'
#
loop_
_entity.id
_entity.type
_entity.pdbx_description
1 polymer ?
#
loop_
_entity_poly.entity_id
_entity_poly.type
_entity_poly.pdbx_seq_one_letter_code
_entity_poly.pdbx_strand_id
1 'polypeptide(L)'
;MKFALLVSIVCLGVATAVVKADTLTLNSGTVNPSGGSADIYPYSFQLGSPSGTSTVNLMCLNYNREVTPGESWSITEESIPTGNSAMDQDYRADAILYSEILHPQAGVTASEVQYAEWSIFDSADLMGNSLFDSTAEVLASNALHAANDQQLISSGYFNQFTLYIPANDTSSGPQEFIGTATTPEPSSLMLFGSGLIGMAGVLRRKLVRSKV
;
A
#
# COMPACT_ATOMS: atom_id res chain seq x y z
N MET A 1 6.70 -59.43 -17.43
CA MET A 1 5.43 -58.68 -17.59
C MET A 1 4.89 -58.39 -16.20
N LYS A 2 4.57 -57.12 -15.91
CA LYS A 2 3.96 -56.56 -14.68
C LYS A 2 4.95 -56.21 -13.55
N PHE A 3 4.73 -55.03 -12.95
CA PHE A 3 5.45 -54.35 -11.86
C PHE A 3 6.61 -53.41 -12.22
N ALA A 4 6.35 -52.36 -13.01
CA ALA A 4 7.25 -51.20 -13.06
C ALA A 4 6.55 -49.88 -13.45
N LEU A 5 5.27 -49.71 -13.11
CA LEU A 5 4.51 -48.53 -13.57
C LEU A 5 3.51 -48.05 -12.52
N LEU A 6 3.96 -47.74 -11.29
CA LEU A 6 3.08 -47.22 -10.24
C LEU A 6 3.69 -46.15 -9.32
N VAL A 7 4.91 -45.64 -9.58
CA VAL A 7 5.59 -44.71 -8.64
C VAL A 7 5.60 -43.24 -9.12
N SER A 8 5.17 -42.93 -10.35
CA SER A 8 5.26 -41.55 -10.88
C SER A 8 4.03 -40.66 -10.70
N ILE A 9 2.99 -41.07 -9.95
CA ILE A 9 1.74 -40.28 -9.82
C ILE A 9 1.61 -39.54 -8.47
N VAL A 10 2.55 -39.71 -7.51
CA VAL A 10 2.34 -39.27 -6.12
C VAL A 10 2.89 -37.87 -5.76
N CYS A 11 3.49 -37.09 -6.68
CA CYS A 11 4.08 -35.79 -6.30
C CYS A 11 3.69 -34.57 -7.15
N LEU A 12 2.56 -34.61 -7.88
CA LEU A 12 1.93 -33.39 -8.43
C LEU A 12 0.81 -32.83 -7.54
N GLY A 13 0.85 -33.13 -6.24
CA GLY A 13 0.19 -32.29 -5.25
C GLY A 13 1.00 -31.01 -5.04
N VAL A 14 1.10 -30.17 -6.08
CA VAL A 14 1.45 -28.76 -5.86
C VAL A 14 0.30 -28.24 -5.01
N ALA A 15 0.53 -28.17 -3.69
CA ALA A 15 -0.29 -27.34 -2.84
C ALA A 15 -0.19 -25.95 -3.46
N THR A 16 -1.21 -25.57 -4.22
CA THR A 16 -1.43 -24.18 -4.60
C THR A 16 -1.54 -23.47 -3.28
N ALA A 17 -0.47 -22.82 -2.83
CA ALA A 17 -0.55 -21.85 -1.78
C ALA A 17 -1.63 -20.88 -2.25
N VAL A 18 -2.77 -20.89 -1.58
CA VAL A 18 -3.78 -19.86 -1.80
C VAL A 18 -3.08 -18.59 -1.38
N VAL A 19 -2.63 -17.80 -2.36
CA VAL A 19 -2.16 -16.44 -2.11
C VAL A 19 -3.42 -15.71 -1.64
N LYS A 20 -3.55 -15.56 -0.33
CA LYS A 20 -4.63 -14.76 0.24
C LYS A 20 -4.20 -13.31 0.04
N ALA A 21 -4.97 -12.58 -0.77
CA ALA A 21 -4.77 -11.14 -0.93
C ALA A 21 -4.90 -10.46 0.42
N ASP A 22 -4.13 -9.39 0.60
CA ASP A 22 -4.22 -8.55 1.79
C ASP A 22 -5.56 -7.81 1.77
N THR A 23 -6.08 -7.54 2.96
CA THR A 23 -7.39 -6.91 3.14
C THR A 23 -7.28 -5.74 4.10
N LEU A 24 -7.85 -4.60 3.73
CA LEU A 24 -8.10 -3.50 4.66
C LEU A 24 -9.51 -3.63 5.21
N THR A 25 -9.67 -3.33 6.49
CA THR A 25 -10.97 -3.14 7.14
C THR A 25 -10.96 -1.83 7.89
N LEU A 26 -11.84 -0.89 7.55
CA LEU A 26 -11.87 0.41 8.22
C LEU A 26 -12.40 0.25 9.66
N ASN A 27 -11.62 0.67 10.65
CA ASN A 27 -12.07 0.74 12.03
C ASN A 27 -12.78 2.08 12.29
N SER A 28 -12.14 3.18 11.91
CA SER A 28 -12.64 4.54 12.14
C SER A 28 -11.89 5.56 11.27
N GLY A 29 -12.60 6.56 10.74
CA GLY A 29 -12.02 7.82 10.26
C GLY A 29 -11.94 8.87 11.37
N THR A 30 -11.17 9.93 11.15
CA THR A 30 -11.07 11.05 12.08
C THR A 30 -11.94 12.21 11.58
N VAL A 31 -12.91 12.63 12.38
CA VAL A 31 -13.76 13.78 12.05
C VAL A 31 -12.92 15.04 11.88
N ASN A 32 -13.16 15.80 10.81
CA ASN A 32 -12.41 17.02 10.50
C ASN A 32 -12.62 18.11 11.57
N PRO A 33 -11.58 18.51 12.32
CA PRO A 33 -11.70 19.52 13.37
C PRO A 33 -11.92 20.94 12.82
N SER A 34 -11.58 21.20 11.55
CA SER A 34 -11.74 22.51 10.89
C SER A 34 -13.17 22.75 10.38
N GLY A 35 -14.09 21.82 10.65
CA GLY A 35 -15.39 21.75 9.98
C GLY A 35 -15.26 21.06 8.64
N GLY A 36 -16.32 20.40 8.17
CA GLY A 36 -16.31 19.53 7.00
C GLY A 36 -17.08 18.24 7.27
N SER A 37 -17.69 17.65 6.26
CA SER A 37 -18.44 16.39 6.38
C SER A 37 -17.58 15.16 6.15
N ALA A 38 -16.44 15.31 5.48
CA ALA A 38 -15.49 14.23 5.23
C ALA A 38 -14.61 14.01 6.47
N ASP A 39 -14.35 12.75 6.78
CA ASP A 39 -13.27 12.38 7.68
C ASP A 39 -11.91 12.75 7.04
N ILE A 40 -10.88 12.92 7.87
CA ILE A 40 -9.51 13.19 7.45
C ILE A 40 -8.57 12.19 8.14
N TYR A 41 -7.29 12.24 7.79
CA TYR A 41 -6.25 11.49 8.48
C TYR A 41 -6.26 11.75 10.00
N PRO A 42 -6.03 10.71 10.82
CA PRO A 42 -5.81 9.32 10.42
C PRO A 42 -7.10 8.54 10.16
N TYR A 43 -7.08 7.72 9.09
CA TYR A 43 -7.98 6.59 8.92
C TYR A 43 -7.34 5.36 9.53
N SER A 44 -7.96 4.80 10.57
CA SER A 44 -7.45 3.63 11.26
C SER A 44 -7.99 2.35 10.62
N PHE A 45 -7.11 1.50 10.13
CA PHE A 45 -7.44 0.25 9.48
C PHE A 45 -6.91 -0.96 10.23
N GLN A 46 -7.64 -2.06 10.10
CA GLN A 46 -7.11 -3.39 10.34
C GLN A 46 -6.62 -3.97 9.01
N LEU A 47 -5.29 -4.07 8.85
CA LEU A 47 -4.63 -4.74 7.73
C LEU A 47 -4.50 -6.24 8.05
N GLY A 48 -5.22 -7.06 7.31
CA GLY A 48 -5.13 -8.52 7.37
C GLY A 48 -4.31 -9.06 6.21
N SER A 49 -3.19 -9.73 6.53
CA SER A 49 -2.32 -10.39 5.56
C SER A 49 -2.17 -11.88 5.89
N PRO A 50 -1.55 -12.68 4.99
CA PRO A 50 -1.17 -14.05 5.32
C PRO A 50 -0.24 -14.18 6.55
N SER A 51 0.52 -13.14 6.88
CA SER A 51 1.47 -13.14 8.02
C SER A 51 0.83 -12.71 9.34
N GLY A 52 -0.37 -12.16 9.32
CA GLY A 52 -1.12 -11.79 10.52
C GLY A 52 -1.99 -10.56 10.31
N THR A 53 -2.41 -9.98 11.42
CA THR A 53 -3.30 -8.82 11.43
C THR A 53 -2.62 -7.67 12.18
N SER A 54 -2.56 -6.49 11.57
CA SER A 54 -1.93 -5.30 12.14
C SER A 54 -2.81 -4.07 12.00
N THR A 55 -2.68 -3.11 12.91
CA THR A 55 -3.41 -1.83 12.82
C THR A 55 -2.50 -0.80 12.18
N VAL A 56 -2.99 -0.16 11.13
CA VAL A 56 -2.27 0.87 10.37
C VAL A 56 -3.10 2.15 10.30
N ASN A 57 -2.43 3.30 10.30
CA ASN A 57 -3.07 4.59 10.10
C ASN A 57 -2.67 5.11 8.72
N LEU A 58 -3.67 5.28 7.87
CA LEU A 58 -3.48 5.64 6.47
C LEU A 58 -4.12 7.00 6.18
N MET A 59 -3.59 7.67 5.17
CA MET A 59 -4.18 8.88 4.59
C MET A 59 -4.95 8.48 3.34
N CYS A 60 -6.18 8.98 3.21
CA CYS A 60 -7.00 8.79 2.03
C CYS A 60 -6.37 9.49 0.83
N LEU A 61 -6.53 8.96 -0.39
CA LEU A 61 -6.02 9.55 -1.65
C LEU A 61 -7.11 10.11 -2.59
N ASN A 62 -8.39 9.94 -2.24
CA ASN A 62 -9.50 10.34 -3.10
C ASN A 62 -10.62 10.96 -2.28
N TYR A 63 -11.10 12.12 -2.71
CA TYR A 63 -12.23 12.81 -2.10
C TYR A 63 -13.57 12.29 -2.60
N ASN A 64 -13.66 11.87 -3.87
CA ASN A 64 -14.92 11.53 -4.53
C ASN A 64 -15.38 10.08 -4.32
N ARG A 65 -14.57 9.27 -3.64
CA ARG A 65 -14.94 7.93 -3.17
C ARG A 65 -15.17 8.01 -1.67
N GLU A 66 -16.06 7.19 -1.14
CA GLU A 66 -16.35 7.15 0.30
C GLU A 66 -16.10 5.75 0.86
N VAL A 67 -15.80 5.68 2.15
CA VAL A 67 -15.65 4.45 2.93
C VAL A 67 -16.43 4.59 4.23
N THR A 68 -17.04 3.49 4.68
CA THR A 68 -17.74 3.47 5.98
C THR A 68 -17.05 2.53 6.98
N PRO A 69 -16.99 2.88 8.28
CA PRO A 69 -16.46 1.98 9.30
C PRO A 69 -17.10 0.57 9.26
N GLY A 70 -16.25 -0.46 9.32
CA GLY A 70 -16.61 -1.87 9.20
C GLY A 70 -16.53 -2.42 7.76
N GLU A 71 -16.38 -1.56 6.76
CA GLU A 71 -16.17 -1.98 5.37
C GLU A 71 -14.82 -2.68 5.20
N SER A 72 -14.77 -3.72 4.37
CA SER A 72 -13.57 -4.51 4.11
C SER A 72 -13.44 -4.88 2.64
N TRP A 73 -12.23 -4.71 2.09
CA TRP A 73 -11.92 -5.04 0.69
C TRP A 73 -10.49 -5.55 0.54
N SER A 74 -10.24 -6.25 -0.57
CA SER A 74 -8.90 -6.70 -0.94
C SER A 74 -8.10 -5.56 -1.55
N ILE A 75 -6.82 -5.48 -1.20
CA ILE A 75 -5.88 -4.47 -1.70
C ILE A 75 -4.67 -5.12 -2.35
N THR A 76 -3.98 -4.31 -3.14
CA THR A 76 -2.60 -4.54 -3.57
C THR A 76 -1.73 -3.48 -2.88
N GLU A 77 -0.68 -3.92 -2.20
CA GLU A 77 0.34 -3.03 -1.67
C GLU A 77 1.36 -2.72 -2.76
N GLU A 78 1.54 -1.45 -3.09
CA GLU A 78 2.45 -1.00 -4.15
C GLU A 78 3.48 0.00 -3.62
N SER A 79 4.69 -0.06 -4.15
CA SER A 79 5.69 0.99 -3.94
C SER A 79 5.29 2.24 -4.71
N ILE A 80 5.60 3.42 -4.18
CA ILE A 80 5.41 4.68 -4.92
C ILE A 80 6.17 4.61 -6.26
N PRO A 81 5.49 4.88 -7.39
CA PRO A 81 6.10 4.81 -8.69
C PRO A 81 7.16 5.90 -8.89
N THR A 82 8.26 5.52 -9.54
CA THR A 82 9.40 6.41 -9.85
C THR A 82 9.51 6.73 -11.34
N GLY A 83 8.48 6.37 -12.11
CA GLY A 83 8.37 6.71 -13.53
C GLY A 83 8.08 8.20 -13.77
N ASN A 84 7.97 8.57 -15.05
CA ASN A 84 7.80 9.96 -15.48
C ASN A 84 6.39 10.26 -16.01
N SER A 85 5.41 9.38 -15.80
CA SER A 85 4.03 9.71 -16.18
C SER A 85 3.44 10.75 -15.22
N ALA A 86 2.35 11.42 -15.64
CA ALA A 86 1.62 12.33 -14.77
C ALA A 86 1.12 11.61 -13.52
N MET A 87 0.52 10.43 -13.68
CA MET A 87 0.10 9.57 -12.57
C MET A 87 1.24 9.24 -11.61
N ASP A 88 2.44 8.95 -12.12
CA ASP A 88 3.58 8.65 -11.25
C ASP A 88 4.01 9.90 -10.45
N GLN A 89 3.90 11.09 -11.05
CA GLN A 89 4.18 12.35 -10.38
C GLN A 89 3.14 12.65 -9.30
N ASP A 90 1.87 12.39 -9.57
CA ASP A 90 0.75 12.61 -8.67
C ASP A 90 0.92 11.73 -7.40
N TYR A 91 1.15 10.43 -7.55
CA TYR A 91 1.42 9.55 -6.40
C TYR A 91 2.68 9.95 -5.59
N ARG A 92 3.68 10.54 -6.24
CA ARG A 92 4.84 11.10 -5.53
C ARG A 92 4.48 12.36 -4.76
N ALA A 93 3.61 13.21 -5.30
CA ALA A 93 3.11 14.39 -4.61
C ALA A 93 2.32 13.99 -3.36
N ASP A 94 1.46 12.98 -3.46
CA ASP A 94 0.72 12.44 -2.30
C ASP A 94 1.66 11.88 -1.22
N ALA A 95 2.74 11.19 -1.62
CA ALA A 95 3.75 10.71 -0.69
C ALA A 95 4.46 11.85 0.06
N ILE A 96 4.69 12.98 -0.63
CA ILE A 96 5.28 14.18 -0.01
C ILE A 96 4.28 14.81 0.97
N LEU A 97 3.00 14.90 0.62
CA LEU A 97 1.94 15.39 1.50
C LEU A 97 1.71 14.46 2.69
N TYR A 98 1.82 13.15 2.50
CA TYR A 98 1.82 12.19 3.61
C TYR A 98 3.00 12.41 4.54
N SER A 99 4.20 12.68 4.01
CA SER A 99 5.33 13.04 4.86
C SER A 99 5.08 14.32 5.66
N GLU A 100 4.40 15.30 5.07
CA GLU A 100 4.00 16.54 5.73
C GLU A 100 2.98 16.27 6.84
N ILE A 101 2.03 15.34 6.67
CA ILE A 101 1.08 14.99 7.74
C ILE A 101 1.75 14.32 8.94
N LEU A 102 2.82 13.55 8.69
CA LEU A 102 3.63 12.92 9.75
C LEU A 102 4.57 13.92 10.43
N HIS A 103 4.99 14.96 9.70
CA HIS A 103 5.96 15.96 10.13
C HIS A 103 5.51 17.39 9.77
N PRO A 104 4.40 17.89 10.34
CA PRO A 104 3.78 19.12 9.89
C PRO A 104 4.66 20.34 10.18
N GLN A 105 4.77 21.23 9.21
CA GLN A 105 5.34 22.56 9.39
C GLN A 105 4.51 23.34 10.42
N ALA A 106 5.16 24.28 11.10
CA ALA A 106 4.48 25.12 12.08
C ALA A 106 3.33 25.90 11.43
N GLY A 107 2.12 25.70 11.95
CA GLY A 107 0.91 26.38 11.46
C GLY A 107 0.14 25.61 10.38
N VAL A 108 0.65 24.48 9.90
CA VAL A 108 -0.06 23.57 9.01
C VAL A 108 -0.85 22.54 9.82
N THR A 109 -2.12 22.37 9.46
CA THR A 109 -3.07 21.44 10.09
C THR A 109 -3.25 20.19 9.24
N ALA A 110 -3.66 19.08 9.87
CA ALA A 110 -4.00 17.85 9.14
C ALA A 110 -5.14 18.05 8.12
N SER A 111 -6.04 19.02 8.38
CA SER A 111 -7.10 19.39 7.45
C SER A 111 -6.54 20.00 6.18
N GLU A 112 -5.63 20.98 6.29
CA GLU A 112 -4.97 21.59 5.13
C GLU A 112 -4.17 20.57 4.32
N VAL A 113 -3.48 19.64 4.98
CA VAL A 113 -2.72 18.58 4.28
C VAL A 113 -3.66 17.59 3.57
N GLN A 114 -4.75 17.15 4.22
CA GLN A 114 -5.71 16.23 3.59
C GLN A 114 -6.41 16.89 2.40
N TYR A 115 -6.82 18.15 2.49
CA TYR A 115 -7.41 18.85 1.35
C TYR A 115 -6.40 19.14 0.24
N ALA A 116 -5.12 19.36 0.58
CA ALA A 116 -4.05 19.45 -0.41
C ALA A 116 -3.86 18.13 -1.16
N GLU A 117 -3.86 17.00 -0.43
CA GLU A 117 -3.73 15.67 -1.01
C GLU A 117 -4.92 15.39 -1.94
N TRP A 118 -6.15 15.56 -1.48
CA TRP A 118 -7.33 15.29 -2.30
C TRP A 118 -7.36 16.11 -3.59
N SER A 119 -6.72 17.28 -3.60
CA SER A 119 -6.63 18.12 -4.80
C SER A 119 -5.74 17.54 -5.89
N ILE A 120 -4.84 16.60 -5.58
CA ILE A 120 -3.92 15.99 -6.54
C ILE A 120 -4.71 15.21 -7.61
N PHE A 121 -5.63 14.35 -7.19
CA PHE A 121 -6.48 13.57 -8.11
C PHE A 121 -7.87 14.19 -8.34
N ASP A 122 -8.44 14.86 -7.34
CA ASP A 122 -9.84 15.29 -7.34
C ASP A 122 -10.00 16.82 -7.25
N SER A 123 -9.05 17.58 -7.81
CA SER A 123 -9.08 19.06 -7.83
C SER A 123 -10.43 19.67 -8.26
N ALA A 124 -11.13 19.03 -9.22
CA ALA A 124 -12.44 19.49 -9.69
C ALA A 124 -13.52 19.40 -8.61
N ASP A 125 -13.49 18.38 -7.76
CA ASP A 125 -14.47 18.15 -6.69
C ASP A 125 -14.24 19.08 -5.48
N LEU A 126 -13.03 19.63 -5.36
CA LEU A 126 -12.68 20.61 -4.32
C LEU A 126 -12.92 22.07 -4.73
N MET A 127 -13.26 22.34 -5.99
CA MET A 127 -13.48 23.71 -6.47
C MET A 127 -14.57 24.43 -5.66
N GLY A 128 -14.20 25.51 -4.98
CA GLY A 128 -15.11 26.31 -4.16
C GLY A 128 -15.37 25.74 -2.76
N ASN A 129 -14.70 24.63 -2.38
CA ASN A 129 -14.67 24.16 -1.00
C ASN A 129 -13.81 25.11 -0.15
N SER A 130 -14.38 25.69 0.90
CA SER A 130 -13.68 26.65 1.75
C SER A 130 -12.52 26.07 2.56
N LEU A 131 -12.43 24.74 2.66
CA LEU A 131 -11.37 24.03 3.37
C LEU A 131 -10.18 23.68 2.47
N PHE A 132 -10.38 23.69 1.15
CA PHE A 132 -9.28 23.78 0.19
C PHE A 132 -8.91 25.25 0.02
N ASP A 133 -8.28 25.80 1.06
CA ASP A 133 -7.90 27.20 1.13
C ASP A 133 -6.53 27.46 0.50
N SER A 134 -6.05 28.71 0.60
CA SER A 134 -4.75 29.08 0.03
C SER A 134 -3.57 28.31 0.64
N THR A 135 -3.67 27.83 1.88
CA THR A 135 -2.60 27.01 2.48
C THR A 135 -2.60 25.64 1.82
N ALA A 136 -3.77 25.00 1.70
CA ALA A 136 -3.91 23.70 1.05
C ALA A 136 -3.48 23.76 -0.43
N GLU A 137 -3.85 24.81 -1.16
CA GLU A 137 -3.42 25.05 -2.55
C GLU A 137 -1.88 25.14 -2.68
N VAL A 138 -1.23 25.87 -1.77
CA VAL A 138 0.24 26.01 -1.76
C VAL A 138 0.92 24.69 -1.42
N LEU A 139 0.38 23.92 -0.46
CA LEU A 139 0.90 22.60 -0.12
C LEU A 139 0.86 21.66 -1.33
N ALA A 140 -0.29 21.56 -2.01
CA ALA A 140 -0.45 20.72 -3.20
C ALA A 140 0.50 21.15 -4.33
N SER A 141 0.58 22.46 -4.60
CA SER A 141 1.47 22.99 -5.64
C SER A 141 2.95 22.72 -5.33
N ASN A 142 3.37 22.83 -4.08
CA ASN A 142 4.75 22.56 -3.68
C ASN A 142 5.08 21.07 -3.77
N ALA A 143 4.15 20.20 -3.38
CA ALA A 143 4.30 18.76 -3.49
C ALA A 143 4.45 18.30 -4.95
N LEU A 144 3.59 18.78 -5.85
CA LEU A 144 3.69 18.53 -7.30
C LEU A 144 5.02 19.03 -7.89
N HIS A 145 5.47 20.21 -7.47
CA HIS A 145 6.76 20.75 -7.92
C HIS A 145 7.92 19.86 -7.46
N ALA A 146 7.95 19.48 -6.17
CA ALA A 146 9.01 18.64 -5.61
C ALA A 146 8.98 17.21 -6.17
N ALA A 147 7.81 16.65 -6.48
CA ALA A 147 7.64 15.33 -7.09
C ALA A 147 8.28 15.22 -8.50
N ASN A 148 8.41 16.34 -9.20
CA ASN A 148 9.01 16.42 -10.53
C ASN A 148 10.50 16.81 -10.51
N ASP A 149 11.00 17.33 -9.39
CA ASP A 149 12.38 17.78 -9.25
C ASP A 149 13.24 16.76 -8.49
N GLN A 150 13.98 15.94 -9.24
CA GLN A 150 14.91 14.95 -8.71
C GLN A 150 16.10 15.56 -7.94
N GLN A 151 16.35 16.88 -8.05
CA GLN A 151 17.35 17.57 -7.24
C GLN A 151 16.81 17.89 -5.83
N LEU A 152 15.50 18.04 -5.69
CA LEU A 152 14.85 18.26 -4.40
C LEU A 152 14.61 16.93 -3.67
N ILE A 153 14.08 15.93 -4.37
CA ILE A 153 13.72 14.64 -3.79
C ILE A 153 14.23 13.49 -4.66
N SER A 154 15.14 12.69 -4.09
CA SER A 154 15.65 11.49 -4.75
C SER A 154 14.61 10.37 -4.77
N SER A 155 14.61 9.52 -5.79
CA SER A 155 13.70 8.35 -5.88
C SER A 155 13.73 7.43 -4.66
N GLY A 156 14.87 7.29 -3.97
CA GLY A 156 14.99 6.49 -2.75
C GLY A 156 14.20 7.00 -1.55
N TYR A 157 13.82 8.28 -1.55
CA TYR A 157 12.95 8.88 -0.52
C TYR A 157 11.59 8.20 -0.45
N PHE A 158 11.07 7.72 -1.59
CA PHE A 158 9.73 7.16 -1.65
C PHE A 158 9.63 5.70 -1.16
N ASN A 159 10.77 5.03 -0.92
CA ASN A 159 10.82 3.65 -0.43
C ASN A 159 10.25 3.47 0.99
N GLN A 160 10.02 4.56 1.71
CA GLN A 160 9.45 4.54 3.06
C GLN A 160 7.91 4.59 3.07
N PHE A 161 7.28 4.65 1.90
CA PHE A 161 5.83 4.73 1.74
C PHE A 161 5.30 3.56 0.92
N THR A 162 4.04 3.20 1.19
CA THR A 162 3.31 2.15 0.48
C THR A 162 1.92 2.68 0.10
N LEU A 163 1.52 2.42 -1.13
CA LEU A 163 0.16 2.61 -1.62
C LEU A 163 -0.66 1.36 -1.33
N TYR A 164 -1.90 1.55 -0.89
CA TYR A 164 -2.88 0.51 -0.69
C TYR A 164 -4.00 0.69 -1.71
N ILE A 165 -3.84 0.04 -2.86
CA ILE A 165 -4.74 0.20 -4.01
C ILE A 165 -5.82 -0.89 -3.96
N PRO A 166 -7.12 -0.57 -4.00
CA PRO A 166 -8.18 -1.57 -4.05
C PRO A 166 -8.02 -2.50 -5.26
N ALA A 167 -8.23 -3.81 -5.06
CA ALA A 167 -8.17 -4.78 -6.16
C ALA A 167 -9.27 -4.56 -7.22
N ASN A 168 -10.33 -3.85 -6.87
CA ASN A 168 -11.37 -3.37 -7.78
C ASN A 168 -11.35 -1.84 -7.84
N ASP A 169 -10.22 -1.29 -8.31
CA ASP A 169 -10.03 0.14 -8.52
C ASP A 169 -10.91 0.63 -9.69
N THR A 170 -12.09 1.12 -9.32
CA THR A 170 -13.08 1.70 -10.22
C THR A 170 -13.59 2.99 -9.58
N SER A 171 -14.19 3.87 -10.37
CA SER A 171 -14.73 5.14 -9.85
C SER A 171 -15.84 5.00 -8.80
N SER A 172 -16.40 3.79 -8.63
CA SER A 172 -17.37 3.44 -7.58
C SER A 172 -16.82 2.45 -6.56
N GLY A 173 -15.52 2.14 -6.65
CA GLY A 173 -14.83 1.23 -5.74
C GLY A 173 -14.42 1.92 -4.45
N PRO A 174 -13.78 1.17 -3.53
CA PRO A 174 -13.21 1.74 -2.31
C PRO A 174 -12.18 2.83 -2.60
N GLN A 175 -11.92 3.66 -1.59
CA GLN A 175 -10.86 4.67 -1.61
C GLN A 175 -9.46 4.03 -1.70
N GLU A 176 -8.52 4.76 -2.31
CA GLU A 176 -7.10 4.47 -2.24
C GLU A 176 -6.48 5.14 -1.01
N PHE A 177 -5.38 4.56 -0.53
CA PHE A 177 -4.72 5.03 0.69
C PHE A 177 -3.21 4.98 0.57
N ILE A 178 -2.53 5.85 1.32
CA ILE A 178 -1.08 5.83 1.51
C ILE A 178 -0.73 5.68 2.99
N GLY A 179 0.35 4.94 3.25
CA GLY A 179 0.87 4.73 4.59
C GLY A 179 2.39 4.64 4.62
N THR A 180 2.95 4.56 5.82
CA THR A 180 4.35 4.16 5.98
C THR A 180 4.52 2.72 5.55
N ALA A 181 5.59 2.43 4.82
CA ALA A 181 5.88 1.08 4.38
C ALA A 181 6.08 0.18 5.60
N THR A 182 5.13 -0.73 5.84
CA THR A 182 5.30 -1.78 6.81
C THR A 182 6.29 -2.76 6.23
N THR A 183 7.57 -2.67 6.64
CA THR A 183 8.65 -3.56 6.19
C THR A 183 8.13 -4.99 6.06
N PRO A 184 7.89 -5.50 4.83
CA PRO A 184 7.44 -6.86 4.69
C PRO A 184 8.62 -7.71 5.13
N GLU A 185 8.49 -8.52 6.16
CA GLU A 185 9.41 -9.65 6.29
C GLU A 185 9.22 -10.47 5.02
N PRO A 186 10.20 -10.44 4.10
CA PRO A 186 9.93 -10.86 2.75
C PRO A 186 9.61 -12.36 2.80
N SER A 187 8.53 -12.78 2.15
CA SER A 187 8.22 -14.20 1.96
C SER A 187 9.39 -14.97 1.30
N SER A 188 10.38 -14.25 0.77
CA SER A 188 11.73 -14.71 0.46
C SER A 188 12.42 -15.50 1.58
N LEU A 189 12.21 -15.21 2.86
CA LEU A 189 12.77 -16.05 3.95
C LEU A 189 12.08 -17.42 4.02
N MET A 190 10.77 -17.49 3.81
CA MET A 190 10.06 -18.78 3.71
C MET A 190 10.42 -19.54 2.43
N LEU A 191 10.56 -18.85 1.29
CA LEU A 191 10.95 -19.47 0.03
C LEU A 191 12.43 -19.90 0.03
N PHE A 192 13.33 -19.11 0.62
CA PHE A 192 14.73 -19.47 0.81
C PHE A 192 14.88 -20.61 1.83
N GLY A 193 14.12 -20.56 2.93
CA GLY A 193 14.10 -21.63 3.95
C GLY A 193 13.59 -22.96 3.40
N SER A 194 12.52 -22.96 2.61
CA SER A 194 12.03 -24.15 1.93
C SER A 194 12.98 -24.65 0.82
N GLY A 195 13.65 -23.74 0.10
CA GLY A 195 14.68 -24.09 -0.89
C GLY A 195 15.90 -24.81 -0.28
N LEU A 196 16.39 -24.34 0.86
CA LEU A 196 17.50 -24.96 1.61
C LEU A 196 17.13 -26.33 2.18
N ILE A 197 15.93 -26.48 2.74
CA ILE A 197 15.42 -27.78 3.22
C ILE A 197 15.24 -28.76 2.05
N GLY A 198 14.75 -28.28 0.91
CA GLY A 198 14.64 -29.05 -0.33
C GLY A 198 15.99 -29.60 -0.81
N MET A 199 17.03 -28.76 -0.85
CA MET A 199 18.38 -29.19 -1.22
C MET A 199 19.00 -30.17 -0.21
N ALA A 200 18.83 -29.93 1.09
CA ALA A 200 19.31 -30.85 2.13
C ALA A 200 18.67 -32.25 2.00
N GLY A 201 17.38 -32.32 1.65
CA GLY A 201 16.67 -33.57 1.39
C GLY A 201 17.18 -34.34 0.15
N VAL A 202 17.58 -33.63 -0.91
CA VAL A 202 18.16 -34.23 -2.13
C VAL A 202 19.57 -34.77 -1.86
N LEU A 203 20.39 -34.01 -1.13
CA LEU A 203 21.75 -34.42 -0.75
C LEU A 203 21.74 -35.67 0.16
N ARG A 204 20.81 -35.74 1.13
CA ARG A 204 20.65 -36.91 2.00
C ARG A 204 20.26 -38.17 1.22
N ARG A 205 19.39 -38.06 0.21
CA ARG A 205 19.01 -39.20 -0.65
C ARG A 205 20.16 -39.74 -1.48
N LYS A 206 21.06 -38.86 -1.97
CA LYS A 206 22.25 -39.28 -2.73
C LYS A 206 23.28 -40.00 -1.84
N LEU A 207 23.50 -39.51 -0.62
CA LEU A 207 24.47 -40.12 0.31
C LEU A 207 24.02 -41.48 0.84
N VAL A 208 22.71 -41.69 1.06
CA VAL A 208 22.17 -42.99 1.49
C VAL A 208 22.18 -44.03 0.37
N ARG A 209 22.01 -43.61 -0.90
CA ARG A 209 22.09 -44.52 -2.06
C ARG A 209 23.51 -44.92 -2.47
N SER A 210 24.54 -44.19 -2.02
CA SER A 210 25.95 -44.50 -2.35
C SER A 210 26.60 -45.50 -1.40
N LYS A 211 25.88 -46.01 -0.38
CA LYS A 211 26.35 -47.02 0.58
C LYS A 211 25.74 -48.42 0.36
N VAL A 212 25.22 -48.70 -0.84
CA VAL A 212 24.77 -50.04 -1.26
C VAL A 212 25.52 -50.45 -2.51
#